data_AF-A0A7G2SDQ2-F1
#
_entry.id   AF-A0A7G2SDQ2-F1
#
_cell.length_a   1.000
_cell.length_b   1.000
_cell.length_c   1.000
_cell.angle_alpha   90.00
_cell.angle_beta   90.00
_cell.angle_gamma   90.00
#
_symmetry.space_group_name_H-M   'P 1'
#
loop_
_entity.id
_entity.type
_entity.pdbx_description
1 polymer ?
#
loop_
_entity_poly.entity_id
_entity_poly.type
_entity_poly.pdbx_seq_one_letter_code
_entity_poly.pdbx_strand_id
1 'polypeptide(L)'
;MDDEDGYEWCELIFAVALEQYKPSEYEIDNKLKFFALVLKLFVEMRKEKAIIEVKTVNVKFKFRSKSYAFWVFGIPNYEDRNLYLAYLKSQLSKLLD
;
A
#
# COMPACT_ATOMS: atom_id res chain seq x y z
N MET A 1 -8.54 20.89 -17.43
CA MET A 1 -7.62 19.76 -17.61
C MET A 1 -6.30 20.23 -17.04
N ASP A 2 -5.92 19.70 -15.89
CA ASP A 2 -4.54 19.44 -15.43
C ASP A 2 -4.61 19.07 -13.94
N ASP A 3 -5.21 17.90 -13.69
CA ASP A 3 -5.10 17.20 -12.39
C ASP A 3 -4.03 16.09 -12.49
N GLU A 4 -3.14 16.15 -13.48
CA GLU A 4 -2.16 15.09 -13.79
C GLU A 4 -0.94 15.09 -12.83
N ASP A 5 -0.68 16.18 -12.10
CA ASP A 5 0.48 16.27 -11.19
C ASP A 5 0.19 15.78 -9.75
N GLY A 6 -1.03 15.36 -9.43
CA GLY A 6 -1.46 15.14 -8.03
C GLY A 6 -0.98 13.85 -7.36
N TYR A 7 -0.39 12.90 -8.09
CA TYR A 7 -0.21 11.53 -7.59
C TYR A 7 1.14 10.85 -7.95
N GLU A 8 2.18 11.63 -8.24
CA GLU A 8 3.56 11.12 -8.45
C GLU A 8 4.02 10.18 -7.34
N TRP A 9 3.56 10.41 -6.11
CA TRP A 9 3.93 9.62 -4.95
C TRP A 9 3.42 8.18 -5.00
N CYS A 10 2.24 7.91 -5.58
CA CYS A 10 1.73 6.55 -5.76
C CYS A 10 2.59 5.76 -6.74
N GLU A 11 2.99 6.42 -7.83
CA GLU A 11 3.84 5.83 -8.85
C GLU A 11 5.24 5.55 -8.31
N LEU A 12 5.80 6.50 -7.55
CA LEU A 12 7.09 6.34 -6.88
C LEU A 12 7.06 5.14 -5.91
N ILE A 13 6.05 5.07 -5.04
CA ILE A 13 5.91 3.95 -4.10
C ILE A 13 5.77 2.62 -4.84
N PHE A 14 4.99 2.58 -5.92
CA PHE A 14 4.81 1.37 -6.72
C PHE A 14 6.13 0.93 -7.39
N ALA A 15 6.88 1.85 -8.00
CA ALA A 15 8.16 1.57 -8.63
C ALA A 15 9.18 1.06 -7.60
N VAL A 16 9.33 1.75 -6.47
CA VAL A 16 10.25 1.35 -5.39
C VAL A 16 9.84 0.01 -4.78
N ALA A 17 8.53 -0.25 -4.64
CA ALA A 17 8.04 -1.54 -4.18
C ALA A 17 8.40 -2.66 -5.16
N LEU A 18 8.22 -2.48 -6.47
CA LEU A 18 8.60 -3.46 -7.49
C LEU A 18 10.09 -3.82 -7.44
N GLU A 19 10.96 -2.82 -7.28
CA GLU A 19 12.42 -3.04 -7.20
C GLU A 19 12.83 -3.82 -5.94
N GLN A 20 12.21 -3.53 -4.80
CA GLN A 20 12.55 -4.17 -3.52
C GLN A 20 11.84 -5.51 -3.32
N TYR A 21 10.80 -5.78 -4.12
CA TYR A 21 9.94 -6.93 -3.92
C TYR A 21 10.63 -8.25 -4.26
N LYS A 22 10.47 -9.22 -3.35
CA LYS A 22 10.96 -10.58 -3.52
C LYS A 22 9.78 -11.55 -3.44
N PRO A 23 9.39 -12.16 -4.57
CA PRO A 23 8.28 -13.10 -4.58
C PRO A 23 8.62 -14.37 -3.80
N SER A 24 7.58 -15.04 -3.35
CA SER A 24 7.55 -16.38 -2.79
C SER A 24 6.75 -17.33 -3.67
N GLU A 25 6.78 -18.62 -3.33
CA GLU A 25 6.07 -19.68 -4.07
C GLU A 25 4.54 -19.53 -4.00
N TYR A 26 4.01 -18.95 -2.91
CA TYR A 26 2.57 -18.79 -2.71
C TYR A 26 2.06 -17.42 -3.21
N GLU A 27 1.11 -17.44 -4.13
CA GLU A 27 0.56 -16.22 -4.74
C GLU A 27 -0.13 -15.29 -3.73
N ILE A 28 -0.79 -15.84 -2.71
CA ILE A 28 -1.42 -15.03 -1.66
C ILE A 28 -0.39 -14.30 -0.80
N ASP A 29 0.70 -14.98 -0.43
CA ASP A 29 1.83 -14.38 0.27
C ASP A 29 2.46 -13.28 -0.56
N ASN A 30 2.49 -13.47 -1.88
CA ASN A 30 3.05 -12.51 -2.80
C ASN A 30 2.30 -11.18 -2.75
N LYS A 31 0.97 -11.24 -2.85
CA LYS A 31 0.09 -10.06 -2.75
C LYS A 31 0.22 -9.37 -1.39
N LEU A 32 0.23 -10.15 -0.30
CA LEU A 32 0.33 -9.61 1.07
C LEU A 32 1.68 -8.95 1.32
N LYS A 33 2.80 -9.58 0.94
CA LYS A 33 4.15 -9.03 1.08
C LYS A 33 4.33 -7.75 0.28
N PHE A 34 3.83 -7.74 -0.96
CA PHE A 34 3.91 -6.56 -1.82
C PHE A 34 3.14 -5.38 -1.21
N PHE A 35 1.91 -5.61 -0.75
CA PHE A 35 1.12 -4.56 -0.14
C PHE A 35 1.71 -4.07 1.20
N ALA A 36 2.25 -4.96 2.02
CA ALA A 36 2.93 -4.57 3.26
C ALA A 36 4.17 -3.70 2.99
N LEU A 37 4.91 -3.99 1.91
CA LEU A 37 6.04 -3.17 1.46
C LEU A 37 5.57 -1.78 1.02
N VAL A 38 4.48 -1.69 0.25
CA VAL A 38 3.86 -0.42 -0.14
C VAL A 38 3.46 0.43 1.07
N LEU A 39 2.79 -0.18 2.06
CA LEU A 39 2.41 0.52 3.30
C LEU A 39 3.63 1.03 4.07
N LYS A 40 4.71 0.25 4.10
CA LYS A 40 5.96 0.65 4.73
C LYS A 40 6.56 1.89 4.03
N LEU A 41 6.68 1.85 2.71
CA LEU A 41 7.20 2.96 1.91
C LEU A 41 6.35 4.23 2.06
N PHE A 42 5.03 4.09 2.10
CA PHE A 42 4.11 5.19 2.36
C PHE A 42 4.39 5.86 3.72
N VAL A 43 4.53 5.07 4.79
CA VAL A 43 4.83 5.58 6.14
C VAL A 43 6.20 6.25 6.20
N GLU A 44 7.21 5.67 5.55
CA GLU A 44 8.55 6.24 5.44
C GLU A 44 8.53 7.60 4.74
N MET A 45 7.82 7.70 3.61
CA MET A 45 7.65 8.95 2.87
C MET A 45 6.96 10.03 3.72
N ARG A 46 5.97 9.66 4.53
CA ARG A 46 5.27 10.57 5.45
C ARG A 46 6.09 10.92 6.71
N LYS A 47 7.21 10.23 6.95
CA LYS A 47 8.06 10.35 8.16
C LYS A 47 7.31 10.02 9.45
N GLU A 48 6.40 9.05 9.38
CA GLU A 48 5.54 8.70 10.49
C GLU A 48 5.88 7.34 11.10
N LYS A 49 5.31 7.02 12.27
CA LYS A 49 5.51 5.71 12.92
C LYS A 49 4.25 4.87 12.77
N ALA A 50 4.40 3.67 12.20
CA ALA A 50 3.31 2.72 12.06
C ALA A 50 3.72 1.29 12.46
N ILE A 51 2.73 0.50 12.86
CA ILE A 51 2.86 -0.95 13.06
C ILE A 51 2.01 -1.64 11.99
N ILE A 52 2.61 -2.54 11.21
CA ILE A 52 1.93 -3.31 10.17
C ILE A 52 1.87 -4.77 10.64
N GLU A 53 0.66 -5.32 10.80
CA GLU A 53 0.42 -6.71 11.18
C GLU A 53 -0.47 -7.36 10.12
N VAL A 54 0.06 -8.33 9.37
CA VAL A 54 -0.69 -9.07 8.34
C VAL A 54 -1.14 -10.40 8.94
N LYS A 55 -2.45 -10.61 9.14
CA LYS A 55 -3.02 -11.94 9.44
C LYS A 55 -3.66 -12.47 8.17
N THR A 56 -3.62 -13.78 7.96
CA THR A 56 -4.02 -14.49 6.72
C THR A 56 -5.47 -14.29 6.27
N VAL A 57 -6.25 -13.46 6.99
CA VAL A 57 -7.61 -13.03 6.63
C VAL A 57 -7.81 -11.51 6.81
N ASN A 58 -6.86 -10.78 7.41
CA ASN A 58 -6.98 -9.34 7.74
C ASN A 58 -5.60 -8.67 7.90
N VAL A 59 -5.38 -7.54 7.21
CA VAL A 59 -4.21 -6.67 7.45
C VAL A 59 -4.59 -5.60 8.47
N LYS A 60 -3.92 -5.59 9.61
CA LYS A 60 -4.04 -4.57 10.64
C LYS A 60 -2.91 -3.56 10.49
N PHE A 61 -3.27 -2.30 10.27
CA PHE A 61 -2.32 -1.20 10.16
C PHE A 61 -2.59 -0.20 11.28
N LYS A 62 -1.63 -0.02 12.18
CA LYS A 62 -1.71 0.95 13.29
C LYS A 62 -0.86 2.16 12.96
N PHE A 63 -1.54 3.25 12.65
CA PHE A 63 -0.95 4.55 12.39
C PHE A 63 -1.06 5.44 13.65
N ARG A 64 -0.06 6.30 13.96
CA ARG A 64 -0.03 7.11 15.20
C ARG A 64 -0.97 8.32 15.18
N SER A 65 -2.25 8.13 14.84
CA SER A 65 -3.34 9.02 15.24
C SER A 65 -4.14 8.36 16.38
N LYS A 66 -4.95 9.10 17.15
CA LYS A 66 -5.67 8.60 18.34
C LYS A 66 -6.77 7.55 18.03
N SER A 67 -6.83 7.02 16.80
CA SER A 67 -7.89 6.17 16.27
C SER A 67 -7.33 4.90 15.63
N TYR A 68 -7.98 3.75 15.88
CA TYR A 68 -7.64 2.48 15.23
C TYR A 68 -8.30 2.42 13.85
N ALA A 69 -7.54 2.08 12.80
CA ALA A 69 -8.08 1.83 11.47
C ALA A 69 -7.97 0.33 11.15
N PHE A 70 -9.10 -0.29 10.81
CA PHE A 70 -9.17 -1.70 10.40
C PHE A 70 -9.50 -1.76 8.92
N TRP A 71 -8.72 -2.56 8.17
CA TRP A 71 -8.84 -2.63 6.72
C TRP A 71 -9.07 -4.08 6.28
N VAL A 72 -10.12 -4.28 5.50
CA VAL A 72 -10.41 -5.53 4.78
C VAL A 72 -10.46 -5.17 3.31
N PHE A 73 -9.58 -5.76 2.50
CA PHE A 73 -9.50 -5.43 1.08
C PHE A 73 -9.10 -6.63 0.23
N GLY A 74 -9.61 -6.66 -1.01
CA GLY A 74 -9.09 -7.51 -2.08
C GLY A 74 -7.96 -6.76 -2.80
N ILE A 75 -6.75 -7.31 -2.76
CA ILE A 75 -5.56 -6.71 -3.38
C ILE A 75 -5.56 -7.08 -4.87
N PRO A 76 -5.59 -6.11 -5.81
CA PRO A 76 -5.40 -6.39 -7.23
C PRO A 76 -4.03 -7.01 -7.50
N ASN A 77 -3.88 -7.69 -8.63
CA ASN A 77 -2.55 -8.13 -9.06
C ASN A 77 -1.68 -6.90 -9.38
N TYR A 78 -0.46 -6.85 -8.84
CA TYR A 78 0.49 -5.75 -9.08
C TYR A 78 1.04 -5.77 -10.52
N GLU A 79 0.86 -6.86 -11.26
CA GLU A 79 1.15 -6.94 -12.69
C GLU A 79 0.25 -6.01 -13.53
N ASP A 80 -0.98 -5.73 -13.05
CA ASP A 80 -1.84 -4.69 -13.63
C ASP A 80 -1.58 -3.36 -12.91
N ARG A 81 -0.55 -2.64 -13.41
CA ARG A 81 -0.12 -1.35 -12.86
C ARG A 81 -1.28 -0.36 -12.71
N ASN A 82 -2.15 -0.24 -13.71
CA ASN A 82 -3.21 0.77 -13.70
C ASN A 82 -4.26 0.46 -12.63
N LEU A 83 -4.70 -0.80 -12.55
CA LEU A 83 -5.63 -1.22 -11.50
C LEU A 83 -5.01 -1.09 -10.10
N TYR A 84 -3.73 -1.42 -9.97
CA TYR A 84 -3.03 -1.32 -8.69
C TYR A 84 -2.84 0.13 -8.24
N LEU A 85 -2.43 1.03 -9.13
CA LEU A 85 -2.29 2.46 -8.82
C LEU A 85 -3.64 3.09 -8.46
N ALA A 86 -4.70 2.77 -9.19
CA ALA A 86 -6.06 3.20 -8.86
C ALA A 86 -6.49 2.71 -7.46
N TYR A 87 -6.17 1.45 -7.14
CA TYR A 87 -6.42 0.89 -5.82
C TYR A 87 -5.62 1.59 -4.73
N LEU A 88 -4.31 1.82 -4.90
CA LEU A 88 -3.48 2.56 -3.95
C LEU A 88 -4.03 3.95 -3.69
N LYS A 89 -4.39 4.69 -4.74
CA LYS A 89 -5.03 5.99 -4.63
C LYS A 89 -6.30 5.91 -3.77
N SER A 90 -7.20 4.98 -4.08
CA SER A 90 -8.46 4.81 -3.33
C SER A 90 -8.25 4.48 -1.85
N GLN A 91 -7.27 3.63 -1.51
CA GLN A 91 -7.05 3.22 -0.13
C GLN A 91 -6.22 4.22 0.66
N LEU A 92 -5.12 4.71 0.11
CA LEU A 92 -4.16 5.54 0.82
C LEU A 92 -4.59 7.01 0.88
N SER A 93 -5.35 7.53 -0.10
CA SER A 93 -5.89 8.90 0.01
C SER A 93 -6.84 9.05 1.19
N LYS A 94 -7.58 8.00 1.58
CA LYS A 94 -8.41 7.99 2.80
C LYS A 94 -7.62 8.12 4.11
N LEU A 95 -6.30 7.97 4.06
CA LEU A 95 -5.39 8.15 5.20
C LEU A 95 -4.76 9.54 5.24
N LEU A 96 -4.97 10.36 4.20
CA LEU A 96 -4.42 11.72 4.10
C LEU A 96 -5.39 12.79 4.62
N ASP A 97 -6.66 12.44 4.76
CA ASP A 97 -7.72 13.24 5.40
C ASP A 97 -7.84 12.92 6.91
#